data_AF-A0A2P9E2Z2-F1
#
_entry.id   AF-A0A2P9E2Z2-F1
#
_cell.length_a   1.000
_cell.length_b   1.000
_cell.length_c   1.000
_cell.angle_alpha   90.00
_cell.angle_beta   90.00
_cell.angle_gamma   90.00
#
_symmetry.space_group_name_H-M   'P 1'
#
loop_
_entity.id
_entity.type
_entity.pdbx_description
1 polymer ?
#
loop_
_entity_poly.entity_id
_entity_poly.type
_entity_poly.pdbx_seq_one_letter_code
_entity_poly.pdbx_strand_id
1 'polypeptide(L)'
;MLIYNQTLGYFAIPCTILFMLSCLSAVWSALKKNEKILDISSILAVLCFAGVITSIFIPTYNDEDIKAGEALSACKIVEENAYNGAFNDNVNKIDCDGVIKNIPVSTYNKLIYAYNKSTSRTDTESTKMKECY
;
A
#
# COMPACT_ATOMS: atom_id res chain seq x y z
N MET A 1 9.19 -12.39 -5.34
CA MET A 1 9.67 -11.37 -6.33
C MET A 1 9.51 -10.00 -5.67
N LEU A 2 10.55 -9.54 -4.98
CA LEU A 2 10.55 -8.43 -4.00
C LEU A 2 10.77 -7.02 -4.60
N ILE A 3 10.43 -6.80 -5.87
CA ILE A 3 10.93 -5.61 -6.60
C ILE A 3 10.12 -4.33 -6.29
N TYR A 4 8.87 -4.44 -5.85
CA TYR A 4 7.94 -3.31 -5.83
C TYR A 4 8.06 -2.37 -4.60
N ASN A 5 8.41 -2.91 -3.43
CA ASN A 5 8.41 -2.13 -2.18
C ASN A 5 9.68 -1.24 -2.05
N GLN A 6 10.81 -1.69 -2.60
CA GLN A 6 12.07 -0.94 -2.55
C GLN A 6 12.13 0.19 -3.60
N THR A 7 11.44 0.06 -4.73
CA THR A 7 11.43 1.09 -5.78
C THR A 7 10.57 2.30 -5.40
N LEU A 8 9.41 2.10 -4.75
CA LEU A 8 8.51 3.21 -4.38
C LEU A 8 9.09 4.17 -3.33
N GLY A 9 9.73 3.63 -2.28
CA GLY A 9 10.41 4.46 -1.27
C GLY A 9 11.61 5.23 -1.84
N TYR A 10 12.34 4.63 -2.79
CA TYR A 10 13.48 5.26 -3.45
C TYR A 10 13.06 6.37 -4.42
N PHE A 11 11.86 6.33 -4.99
CA PHE A 11 11.31 7.40 -5.83
C PHE A 11 10.65 8.54 -5.03
N ALA A 12 10.08 8.24 -3.86
CA ALA A 12 9.47 9.26 -2.99
C ALA A 12 10.49 10.27 -2.45
N ILE A 13 11.70 9.83 -2.09
CA ILE A 13 12.75 10.70 -1.53
C ILE A 13 13.20 11.77 -2.56
N PRO A 14 13.58 11.43 -3.81
CA PRO A 14 13.87 12.42 -4.86
C PRO A 14 12.70 13.36 -5.14
N CYS A 15 11.46 12.85 -5.16
CA CYS A 15 10.27 13.68 -5.39
C CYS A 15 10.06 14.73 -4.29
N THR A 16 10.29 14.37 -3.01
CA THR A 16 10.20 15.34 -1.90
C THR A 16 11.32 16.39 -1.94
N ILE A 17 12.55 16.00 -2.30
CA ILE A 17 13.67 16.94 -2.47
C ILE A 17 13.38 17.92 -3.61
N LEU A 18 12.88 17.44 -4.75
CA LEU A 18 12.50 18.28 -5.89
C LEU A 18 11.36 19.24 -5.54
N PHE A 19 10.39 18.78 -4.74
CA PHE A 19 9.31 19.64 -4.25
C PHE A 19 9.84 20.77 -3.36
N MET A 20 10.73 20.45 -2.41
CA MET A 20 11.34 21.47 -1.55
C MET A 20 12.17 22.49 -2.34
N LEU A 21 12.96 22.03 -3.32
CA LEU A 21 13.73 22.91 -4.22
C LEU A 21 12.82 23.79 -5.08
N SER A 22 11.68 23.26 -5.54
CA SER A 22 10.68 24.05 -6.26
C SER A 22 10.09 25.16 -5.37
N CYS A 23 9.71 24.85 -4.13
CA CYS A 23 9.22 25.85 -3.18
C CYS A 23 10.27 26.93 -2.89
N LEU A 24 11.54 26.55 -2.68
CA LEU A 24 12.66 27.48 -2.49
C LEU A 24 12.82 28.43 -3.69
N SER A 25 12.71 27.91 -4.91
CA SER A 25 12.82 28.72 -6.14
C SER A 25 11.63 29.68 -6.34
N ALA A 26 10.42 29.30 -5.90
CA ALA A 26 9.24 30.16 -5.94
C ALA A 26 9.35 31.32 -4.92
N VAL A 27 9.83 31.05 -3.71
CA VAL A 27 10.10 32.08 -2.69
C VAL A 27 11.16 33.07 -3.18
N TRP A 28 12.25 32.57 -3.78
CA TRP A 28 13.30 33.42 -4.35
C TRP A 28 12.81 34.29 -5.52
N SER A 29 11.92 33.74 -6.35
CA SER A 29 11.35 34.46 -7.51
C SER A 29 10.28 35.48 -7.13
N ALA A 30 9.49 35.21 -6.08
CA ALA A 30 8.57 36.17 -5.49
C ALA A 30 9.34 37.38 -4.91
N LEU A 31 10.51 37.13 -4.30
CA LEU A 31 11.40 38.18 -3.80
C LEU A 31 11.98 39.05 -4.93
N LYS A 32 12.14 38.49 -6.14
CA LYS A 32 12.67 39.17 -7.33
C LYS A 32 11.59 39.73 -8.27
N LYS A 33 10.31 39.62 -7.90
CA LYS A 33 9.14 40.13 -8.65
C LYS A 33 9.10 39.68 -10.12
N ASN A 34 9.27 38.38 -10.37
CA ASN A 34 9.15 37.77 -11.70
C ASN A 34 7.85 36.97 -11.84
N GLU A 35 6.90 37.49 -12.61
CA GLU A 35 5.52 37.00 -12.71
C GLU A 35 5.41 35.65 -13.46
N LYS A 36 6.30 35.39 -14.43
CA LYS A 36 6.24 34.18 -15.29
C LYS A 36 6.68 32.88 -14.61
N ILE A 37 7.35 32.95 -13.46
CA ILE A 37 7.89 31.76 -12.78
C ILE A 37 6.80 31.09 -11.90
N LEU A 38 5.80 31.86 -11.47
CA LEU A 38 4.74 31.37 -10.58
C LEU A 38 3.81 30.36 -11.26
N ASP A 39 3.41 30.60 -12.52
CA ASP A 39 2.48 29.73 -13.25
C ASP A 39 3.04 28.33 -13.53
N ILE A 40 4.31 28.22 -13.92
CA ILE A 40 4.97 26.93 -14.20
C ILE A 40 5.20 26.14 -12.90
N SER A 41 5.54 26.84 -11.81
CA SER A 41 5.75 26.20 -10.51
C SER A 41 4.47 25.56 -9.94
N SER A 42 3.31 26.19 -10.20
CA SER A 42 2.02 25.68 -9.73
C SER A 42 1.63 24.36 -10.41
N ILE A 43 1.83 24.26 -11.73
CA ILE A 43 1.49 23.04 -12.49
C ILE A 43 2.38 21.87 -12.05
N LEU A 44 3.68 22.12 -11.87
CA LEU A 44 4.61 21.09 -11.42
C LEU A 44 4.31 20.62 -9.98
N ALA A 45 3.91 21.52 -9.09
CA ALA A 45 3.52 21.19 -7.73
C ALA A 45 2.32 20.23 -7.69
N VAL A 46 1.26 20.49 -8.49
CA VAL A 46 0.06 19.64 -8.55
C VAL A 46 0.41 18.21 -9.01
N LEU A 47 1.28 18.07 -10.02
CA LEU A 47 1.74 16.75 -10.48
C LEU A 47 2.55 16.01 -9.41
N CYS A 48 3.40 16.71 -8.65
CA CYS A 48 4.12 16.11 -7.54
C CYS A 48 3.20 15.65 -6.40
N PHE A 49 2.20 16.46 -6.04
CA PHE A 49 1.21 16.08 -5.02
C PHE A 49 0.42 14.83 -5.43
N ALA A 50 -0.01 14.73 -6.69
CA ALA A 50 -0.70 13.53 -7.18
C ALA A 50 0.19 12.26 -7.10
N GLY A 51 1.48 12.37 -7.40
CA GLY A 51 2.43 11.25 -7.27
C GLY A 51 2.67 10.79 -5.83
N VAL A 52 2.70 11.74 -4.88
CA VAL A 52 2.86 11.42 -3.45
C VAL A 52 1.59 10.76 -2.89
N ILE A 53 0.40 11.25 -3.23
CA ILE A 53 -0.85 10.63 -2.79
C ILE A 53 -0.98 9.21 -3.34
N THR A 54 -0.70 9.00 -4.63
CA THR A 54 -0.81 7.65 -5.23
C THR A 54 0.19 6.65 -4.65
N SER A 55 1.39 7.08 -4.25
CA SER A 55 2.40 6.19 -3.64
C SER A 55 2.07 5.81 -2.20
N ILE A 56 1.48 6.71 -1.40
CA ILE A 56 1.09 6.43 -0.01
C ILE A 56 -0.11 5.47 0.07
N PHE A 57 -1.03 5.55 -0.88
CA PHE A 57 -2.29 4.78 -0.85
C PHE A 57 -2.20 3.36 -1.42
N ILE A 58 -1.06 2.93 -1.96
CA ILE A 58 -0.91 1.55 -2.43
C ILE A 58 -0.57 0.68 -1.22
N PRO A 59 -1.49 -0.21 -0.76
CA PRO A 59 -1.20 -1.11 0.33
C PRO A 59 -0.06 -2.03 -0.10
N THR A 60 1.10 -1.87 0.54
CA THR A 60 2.24 -2.75 0.36
C THR A 60 2.09 -3.94 1.28
N TYR A 61 2.20 -5.13 0.71
CA TYR A 61 2.24 -6.38 1.43
C TYR A 61 3.50 -7.12 1.01
N ASN A 62 4.16 -7.78 1.97
CA ASN A 62 5.39 -8.53 1.75
C ASN A 62 5.11 -10.03 1.57
N ASP A 63 6.15 -10.79 1.23
CA ASP A 63 6.03 -12.25 1.07
C ASP A 63 5.61 -12.95 2.38
N GLU A 64 5.90 -12.34 3.53
CA GLU A 64 5.47 -12.84 4.85
C GLU A 64 3.97 -12.66 5.06
N ASP A 65 3.41 -11.51 4.66
CA ASP A 65 1.96 -11.23 4.69
C ASP A 65 1.20 -12.25 3.83
N ILE A 66 1.76 -12.63 2.67
CA ILE A 66 1.18 -13.65 1.78
C ILE A 66 1.18 -15.02 2.45
N LYS A 67 2.32 -15.46 3.00
CA LYS A 67 2.43 -16.75 3.70
C LYS A 67 1.54 -16.83 4.93
N ALA A 68 1.45 -15.74 5.67
CA ALA A 68 0.54 -15.66 6.81
C ALA A 68 -0.92 -15.71 6.35
N GLY A 69 -1.28 -15.00 5.27
CA GLY A 69 -2.61 -15.08 4.67
C GLY A 69 -2.99 -16.47 4.16
N GLU A 70 -2.03 -17.19 3.57
CA GLU A 70 -2.20 -18.59 3.14
C GLU A 70 -2.46 -19.52 4.32
N ALA A 71 -1.68 -19.41 5.40
CA ALA A 71 -1.91 -20.21 6.59
C ALA A 71 -3.28 -19.91 7.24
N LEU A 72 -3.73 -18.65 7.17
CA LEU A 72 -5.02 -18.23 7.69
C LEU A 72 -6.21 -18.64 6.82
N SER A 73 -6.03 -18.78 5.51
CA SER A 73 -7.11 -19.19 4.60
C SER A 73 -7.49 -20.66 4.79
N ALA A 74 -6.58 -21.47 5.31
CA ALA A 74 -6.85 -22.85 5.73
C ALA A 74 -7.64 -22.97 7.05
N CYS A 75 -7.69 -21.89 7.85
CA CYS A 75 -8.41 -21.88 9.12
C CYS A 75 -9.90 -21.55 8.96
N LYS A 76 -10.73 -22.02 9.89
CA LYS A 76 -12.17 -21.75 9.88
C LYS A 76 -12.49 -20.51 10.71
N ILE A 77 -13.28 -19.58 10.19
CA ILE A 77 -13.80 -18.47 10.99
C ILE A 77 -14.92 -18.99 11.90
N VAL A 78 -14.79 -18.73 13.20
CA VAL A 78 -15.77 -19.10 14.23
C VAL A 78 -16.68 -17.92 14.54
N GLU A 79 -16.11 -16.72 14.63
CA GLU A 79 -16.83 -15.49 14.92
C GLU A 79 -16.16 -14.32 14.21
N GLU A 80 -16.92 -13.56 13.43
CA GLU A 80 -16.42 -12.35 12.79
C GLU A 80 -16.67 -11.13 13.65
N ASN A 81 -15.71 -10.20 13.66
CA ASN A 81 -15.86 -8.89 14.27
C ASN A 81 -16.28 -8.93 15.75
N ALA A 82 -15.78 -9.91 16.49
CA ALA A 82 -16.02 -10.09 17.90
C ALA A 82 -15.49 -8.89 18.67
N TYR A 83 -16.31 -8.36 19.58
CA TYR A 83 -15.95 -7.23 20.41
C TYR A 83 -14.79 -7.59 21.35
N ASN A 84 -13.74 -6.75 21.35
CA ASN A 84 -12.52 -6.99 22.13
C ASN A 84 -12.22 -5.89 23.17
N GLY A 85 -13.25 -5.13 23.55
CA GLY A 85 -13.14 -4.01 24.49
C GLY A 85 -13.17 -2.65 23.80
N ALA A 86 -13.42 -1.59 24.58
CA ALA A 86 -13.71 -0.25 24.04
C ALA A 86 -12.49 0.45 23.42
N PHE A 87 -11.28 0.00 23.78
CA PHE A 87 -10.01 0.59 23.34
C PHE A 87 -9.20 -0.34 22.44
N ASN A 88 -9.75 -1.50 22.07
CA ASN A 88 -9.12 -2.45 21.18
C ASN A 88 -9.94 -2.60 19.91
N ASP A 89 -9.26 -2.85 18.80
CA ASP A 89 -9.93 -3.28 17.59
C ASP A 89 -10.68 -4.59 17.83
N ASN A 90 -11.85 -4.69 17.20
CA ASN A 90 -12.58 -5.95 17.13
C ASN A 90 -11.71 -7.03 16.47
N VAL A 91 -11.97 -8.27 16.84
CA VAL A 91 -11.18 -9.43 16.41
C VAL A 91 -12.04 -10.44 15.68
N ASN A 92 -11.49 -11.07 14.65
CA ASN A 92 -12.02 -12.31 14.12
C ASN A 92 -11.49 -13.46 14.96
N LYS A 93 -12.40 -14.30 15.47
CA LYS A 93 -12.05 -15.57 16.09
C LYS A 93 -11.99 -16.63 15.03
N ILE A 94 -10.83 -17.26 14.89
CA ILE A 94 -10.59 -18.33 13.93
C ILE A 94 -10.16 -19.59 14.67
N ASP A 95 -10.57 -20.73 14.14
CA ASP A 95 -10.16 -22.06 14.56
C ASP A 95 -9.18 -22.61 13.53
N CYS A 96 -7.94 -22.79 13.95
CA CYS A 96 -6.90 -23.45 13.18
C CYS A 96 -6.58 -24.76 13.88
N ASP A 97 -7.06 -25.89 13.35
CA ASP A 97 -6.81 -27.24 13.85
C ASP A 97 -7.12 -27.44 15.36
N GLY A 98 -8.24 -26.88 15.81
CA GLY A 98 -8.70 -26.97 17.20
C GLY A 98 -8.09 -25.90 18.12
N VAL A 99 -7.25 -25.00 17.58
CA VAL A 99 -6.70 -23.86 18.31
C VAL A 99 -7.44 -22.59 17.91
N ILE A 100 -8.22 -22.05 18.86
CA ILE A 100 -8.91 -20.77 18.68
C ILE A 100 -7.91 -19.62 18.85
N LYS A 101 -7.82 -18.78 17.82
CA LYS A 101 -7.00 -17.57 17.80
C LYS A 101 -7.87 -16.35 17.57
N ASN A 102 -7.54 -15.25 18.26
CA ASN A 102 -8.16 -13.95 18.06
C ASN A 102 -7.23 -13.08 17.24
N ILE A 103 -7.67 -12.66 16.06
CA ILE A 103 -6.88 -11.80 15.16
C ILE A 103 -7.64 -10.49 14.94
N PRO A 104 -7.03 -9.31 15.13
CA PRO A 104 -7.67 -8.03 14.80
C PRO A 104 -8.22 -8.03 13.37
N VAL A 105 -9.45 -7.53 13.19
CA VAL A 105 -10.13 -7.51 11.89
C VAL A 105 -9.26 -6.83 10.83
N SER A 106 -8.61 -5.73 11.18
CA SER A 106 -7.69 -4.99 10.31
C SER A 106 -6.53 -5.86 9.81
N THR A 107 -5.91 -6.64 10.71
CA THR A 107 -4.83 -7.57 10.38
C THR A 107 -5.33 -8.73 9.51
N TYR A 108 -6.44 -9.37 9.91
CA TYR A 108 -7.01 -10.48 9.15
C TYR A 108 -7.30 -10.07 7.69
N ASN A 109 -7.96 -8.93 7.50
CA ASN A 109 -8.29 -8.42 6.18
C ASN A 109 -7.05 -8.11 5.34
N LYS A 110 -6.01 -7.52 5.94
CA LYS A 110 -4.73 -7.25 5.25
C LYS A 110 -4.10 -8.54 4.72
N LEU A 111 -4.02 -9.58 5.56
CA LEU A 111 -3.35 -10.84 5.23
C LEU A 111 -4.12 -11.63 4.17
N ILE A 112 -5.43 -11.76 4.32
CA ILE A 112 -6.28 -12.44 3.33
C ILE A 112 -6.28 -11.69 1.99
N TYR A 113 -6.31 -10.35 2.01
CA TYR A 113 -6.20 -9.56 0.79
C TYR A 113 -4.87 -9.79 0.07
N ALA A 114 -3.75 -9.79 0.81
CA ALA A 114 -2.41 -10.06 0.27
C ALA A 114 -2.35 -11.42 -0.42
N TYR A 115 -2.87 -12.47 0.23
CA TYR A 115 -2.95 -13.82 -0.31
C TYR A 115 -3.80 -13.87 -1.59
N ASN A 116 -5.05 -13.41 -1.56
CA ASN A 116 -5.95 -13.45 -2.72
C ASN A 116 -5.39 -12.69 -3.93
N LYS A 117 -4.71 -11.56 -3.68
CA LYS A 117 -4.07 -10.77 -4.74
C LYS A 117 -2.83 -11.46 -5.33
N SER A 118 -2.12 -12.27 -4.55
CA SER A 118 -1.02 -13.09 -5.07
C SER A 118 -1.55 -14.24 -5.94
N THR A 119 -2.57 -14.96 -5.47
CA THR A 119 -3.18 -16.08 -6.21
C THR A 119 -3.75 -15.63 -7.55
N SER A 120 -4.52 -14.54 -7.56
CA SER A 120 -5.08 -13.97 -8.80
C SER A 120 -4.02 -13.53 -9.82
N ARG A 121 -2.84 -13.08 -9.37
CA ARG A 121 -1.71 -12.83 -10.27
C ARG A 121 -1.14 -14.13 -10.86
N THR A 122 -0.95 -15.15 -10.04
CA THR A 122 -0.46 -16.46 -10.49
C THR A 122 -1.43 -17.10 -11.49
N ASP A 123 -2.73 -16.96 -11.30
CA ASP A 123 -3.76 -17.45 -12.23
C ASP A 123 -3.72 -16.70 -13.58
N THR A 124 -3.50 -15.39 -13.53
CA THR A 124 -3.34 -14.56 -14.74
C THR A 124 -2.06 -14.93 -15.51
N GLU A 125 -0.96 -15.19 -14.80
CA GLU A 125 0.31 -15.59 -15.38
C GLU A 125 0.24 -17.02 -15.96
N SER A 126 -0.44 -17.93 -15.27
CA SER A 126 -0.73 -19.30 -15.74
C SER A 126 -1.61 -19.31 -16.98
N THR A 127 -2.59 -18.41 -17.08
CA THR A 127 -3.46 -18.27 -18.25
C THR A 127 -2.67 -17.76 -19.46
N LYS A 128 -1.79 -16.77 -19.28
CA LYS A 128 -0.91 -16.29 -20.35
C LYS A 128 0.08 -17.35 -20.85
N MET A 129 0.57 -18.23 -19.96
CA MET A 129 1.42 -19.35 -20.37
C MET A 129 0.68 -20.43 -21.17
N LYS A 130 -0.63 -20.61 -20.95
CA LYS A 130 -1.45 -21.56 -21.73
C LYS A 130 -1.82 -21.06 -23.12
N GLU A 131 -1.81 -19.75 -23.35
CA GLU A 131 -2.01 -19.14 -24.67
C GLU A 131 -0.73 -19.14 -25.54
N CYS A 132 0.42 -19.51 -24.98
CA CYS A 132 1.71 -19.57 -25.68
C CYS A 132 2.05 -20.98 -26.24
N TYR A 133 1.09 -21.91 -26.28
CA TYR A 133 1.24 -23.24 -26.87
C TYR A 133 0.15 -23.53 -27.90
#